data_AF-C1FVY4-F1
#
_entry.id   AF-C1FVY4-F1
#
_cell.length_a   1.000
_cell.length_b   1.000
_cell.length_c   1.000
_cell.angle_alpha   90.00
_cell.angle_beta   90.00
_cell.angle_gamma   90.00
#
_symmetry.space_group_name_H-M   'P 1'
#
loop_
_entity.id
_entity.type
_entity.pdbx_description
1 polymer ?
#
loop_
_entity_poly.entity_id
_entity_poly.type
_entity_poly.pdbx_seq_one_letter_code
_entity_poly.pdbx_strand_id
1 'polypeptide(L)'
;MKSPDKNKSLLGVFILLGAILGSIAGEILGSSFTKLSFLKTAYKVGTTSPLNLDLKVLNLAIGLNFDINIMTIMGIVLAIILYRK
;
A
#
# COMPACT_ATOMS: atom_id res chain seq x y z
N MET A 1 -23.17 -10.44 -23.81
CA MET A 1 -22.75 -10.22 -22.41
C MET A 1 -21.25 -10.45 -22.33
N LYS A 2 -20.46 -9.40 -22.07
CA LYS A 2 -18.99 -9.43 -22.08
C LYS A 2 -18.52 -10.14 -20.81
N SER A 3 -17.96 -11.35 -20.94
CA SER A 3 -17.39 -12.10 -19.82
C SER A 3 -16.34 -11.22 -19.12
N PRO A 4 -16.42 -11.00 -17.79
CA PRO A 4 -15.43 -10.20 -17.10
C PRO A 4 -14.08 -10.91 -17.16
N ASP A 5 -13.03 -10.14 -17.42
CA ASP A 5 -11.61 -10.48 -17.26
C ASP A 5 -11.32 -10.97 -15.82
N LYS A 6 -11.77 -12.18 -15.48
CA LYS A 6 -11.79 -12.75 -14.12
C LYS A 6 -10.41 -12.79 -13.46
N ASN A 7 -9.34 -12.67 -14.25
CA ASN A 7 -7.96 -12.71 -13.78
C ASN A 7 -7.44 -11.32 -13.36
N LYS A 8 -7.81 -10.23 -14.05
CA LYS A 8 -7.25 -8.89 -13.75
C LYS A 8 -7.63 -8.35 -12.37
N SER A 9 -8.84 -8.65 -11.90
CA SER A 9 -9.29 -8.28 -10.55
C SER A 9 -8.47 -8.96 -9.45
N LEU A 10 -8.11 -10.24 -9.67
CA LEU A 10 -7.32 -11.01 -8.71
C LEU A 10 -5.88 -10.48 -8.58
N LEU A 11 -5.27 -10.01 -9.68
CA LEU A 11 -3.95 -9.36 -9.64
C LEU A 11 -3.94 -8.14 -8.69
N GLY A 12 -5.00 -7.32 -8.73
CA GLY A 12 -5.11 -6.16 -7.85
C GLY A 12 -5.09 -6.55 -6.36
N VAL A 13 -5.77 -7.64 -6.00
CA VAL A 13 -5.75 -8.19 -4.64
C VAL A 13 -4.35 -8.66 -4.25
N PHE A 14 -3.65 -9.37 -5.14
CA PHE A 14 -2.28 -9.80 -4.89
C PHE A 14 -1.33 -8.62 -4.68
N ILE A 15 -1.45 -7.56 -5.47
CA ILE A 15 -0.64 -6.34 -5.32
C ILE A 15 -0.90 -5.69 -3.97
N LEU A 16 -2.17 -5.56 -3.55
CA LEU A 16 -2.53 -5.00 -2.24
C LEU A 16 -1.96 -5.84 -1.10
N LEU A 17 -2.09 -7.17 -1.18
CA LEU A 17 -1.52 -8.08 -0.19
C LEU A 17 0.02 -7.98 -0.15
N GLY A 18 0.68 -7.97 -1.30
CA GLY A 18 2.13 -7.79 -1.41
C GLY A 18 2.60 -6.47 -0.80
N ALA A 19 1.86 -5.37 -1.04
CA ALA A 19 2.15 -4.08 -0.45
C ALA A 19 2.03 -4.11 1.09
N ILE A 20 0.94 -4.67 1.62
CA ILE A 20 0.71 -4.78 3.07
C ILE A 20 1.80 -5.64 3.73
N LEU A 21 2.07 -6.82 3.18
CA LEU A 21 3.09 -7.74 3.68
C LEU A 21 4.50 -7.14 3.61
N GLY A 22 4.83 -6.47 2.50
CA GLY A 22 6.09 -5.77 2.34
C GLY A 22 6.26 -4.65 3.36
N SER A 23 5.20 -3.86 3.61
CA SER A 23 5.25 -2.78 4.60
C SER A 23 5.52 -3.31 6.01
N ILE A 24 4.78 -4.36 6.41
CA ILE A 24 4.96 -5.01 7.72
C ILE A 24 6.38 -5.56 7.86
N ALA A 25 6.90 -6.23 6.83
CA ALA A 25 8.26 -6.76 6.84
C ALA A 25 9.31 -5.65 6.97
N GLY A 26 9.14 -4.52 6.27
CA GLY A 26 10.03 -3.37 6.39
C GLY A 26 10.01 -2.73 7.76
N GLU A 27 8.84 -2.63 8.38
CA GLU A 27 8.68 -2.13 9.75
C GLU A 27 9.42 -3.00 10.76
N ILE A 28 9.22 -4.32 10.68
CA ILE A 28 9.86 -5.29 11.57
C ILE A 28 11.39 -5.24 11.39
N LEU A 29 11.88 -5.40 10.17
CA LEU A 29 13.31 -5.46 9.89
C LEU A 29 14.02 -4.12 10.20
N GLY A 30 13.40 -3.01 9.85
CA GLY A 30 13.93 -1.68 10.12
C GLY A 30 13.84 -1.23 11.58
N SER A 31 13.02 -1.91 12.39
CA SER A 31 12.95 -1.68 13.83
C SER A 31 13.85 -2.63 14.62
N SER A 32 14.06 -3.86 14.13
CA SER A 32 14.94 -4.84 14.77
C SER A 32 16.43 -4.59 14.54
N PHE A 33 16.82 -3.98 13.41
CA PHE A 33 18.23 -3.74 13.09
C PHE A 33 18.49 -2.26 12.79
N THR A 34 19.31 -1.60 13.63
CA THR A 34 19.67 -0.17 13.45
C THR A 34 20.25 0.12 12.07
N LYS A 35 21.07 -0.80 11.53
CA LYS A 35 21.66 -0.68 10.19
C LYS A 35 20.64 -0.77 9.05
N LEU A 36 19.49 -1.38 9.30
CA LEU A 36 18.40 -1.57 8.32
C LEU A 36 17.24 -0.59 8.55
N SER A 37 17.43 0.44 9.37
CA SER A 37 16.39 1.44 9.65
C SER A 37 15.86 2.16 8.41
N PHE A 38 16.60 2.15 7.30
CA PHE A 38 16.13 2.65 6.01
C PHE A 38 14.96 1.82 5.42
N LEU A 39 14.80 0.55 5.82
CA LEU A 39 13.72 -0.32 5.33
C LEU A 39 12.34 0.10 5.85
N LYS A 40 12.28 0.72 7.03
CA LYS A 40 11.03 1.27 7.59
C LYS A 40 10.76 2.71 7.14
N THR A 41 11.71 3.37 6.47
CA THR A 41 11.51 4.73 5.96
C THR A 41 10.47 4.70 4.85
N ALA A 42 9.28 5.19 5.16
CA ALA A 42 8.17 5.26 4.22
C ALA A 42 8.07 6.66 3.60
N TYR A 43 7.89 6.68 2.28
CA TYR A 43 7.50 7.87 1.54
C TYR A 43 5.98 7.96 1.47
N LYS A 44 5.41 9.07 1.94
CA LYS A 44 3.97 9.28 1.96
C LYS A 44 3.51 9.81 0.60
N VAL A 45 2.67 9.06 -0.10
CA VAL A 45 2.06 9.44 -1.37
C VAL A 45 0.56 9.57 -1.18
N GLY A 46 -0.02 10.71 -1.53
CA GLY A 46 -1.47 10.86 -1.45
C GLY A 46 -1.88 12.28 -1.17
N THR A 47 -2.87 12.42 -0.30
CA THR A 47 -3.48 13.70 0.05
C THR A 47 -2.72 14.30 1.24
N THR A 48 -1.96 15.37 0.99
CA THR A 48 -1.20 16.09 2.04
C THR A 48 -2.10 16.57 3.18
N SER A 49 -3.37 16.86 2.89
CA SER A 49 -4.42 17.10 3.87
C SER A 49 -5.73 16.54 3.34
N PRO A 50 -6.52 15.87 4.19
CA PRO A 50 -7.83 15.37 3.76
C PRO A 50 -8.72 16.53 3.32
N LEU A 51 -9.51 16.29 2.28
CA LEU A 51 -10.55 17.21 1.85
C LEU A 51 -11.66 17.19 2.91
N ASN A 52 -11.76 18.27 3.68
CA ASN A 52 -12.78 18.43 4.70
C ASN A 52 -13.98 19.21 4.14
N LEU A 53 -15.15 18.60 4.21
CA LEU A 53 -16.43 19.22 3.90
C LEU A 53 -17.24 19.38 5.19
N ASP A 54 -17.24 20.60 5.72
CA ASP A 54 -17.97 20.96 6.93
C ASP A 54 -19.35 21.50 6.56
N LEU A 55 -20.38 20.74 6.90
CA LEU A 55 -21.79 21.08 6.70
C LEU A 55 -22.44 21.63 7.99
N LYS A 56 -21.64 21.94 9.02
CA LYS A 56 -22.05 22.44 10.36
C LYS A 56 -22.80 21.43 11.24
N VAL A 57 -23.54 20.50 10.64
CA VAL A 57 -24.21 19.37 11.31
C VAL A 57 -23.46 18.04 11.11
N LEU A 58 -22.58 17.99 10.10
CA LEU A 58 -21.81 16.83 9.70
C LEU A 58 -20.47 17.31 9.11
N ASN A 59 -19.37 16.68 9.50
CA ASN A 59 -18.06 16.90 8.90
C ASN A 59 -17.61 15.64 8.16
N LEU A 60 -17.35 15.75 6.86
CA LEU A 60 -16.88 14.65 6.02
C LEU A 60 -15.42 14.92 5.60
N ALA A 61 -14.52 14.03 5.99
CA ALA A 61 -13.10 14.10 5.60
C ALA A 61 -12.79 12.99 4.60
N ILE A 62 -12.40 13.35 3.37
CA ILE A 62 -12.00 12.41 2.33
C ILE A 62 -10.50 12.57 2.10
N GLY A 63 -9.74 11.55 2.42
CA GLY A 63 -8.30 11.51 2.17
C GLY A 63 -7.85 10.10 1.82
N LEU A 64 -6.86 10.01 0.96
CA LEU A 64 -6.19 8.77 0.60
C LEU A 64 -4.69 8.98 0.72
N ASN A 65 -4.04 8.14 1.52
CA ASN A 65 -2.60 8.18 1.76
C ASN A 65 -2.03 6.77 1.67
N PHE A 66 -0.90 6.65 1.00
CA PHE A 66 -0.13 5.45 0.83
C PHE A 66 1.26 5.69 1.39
N ASP A 67 1.59 5.01 2.47
CA ASP A 67 2.92 5.00 3.03
C ASP A 67 3.72 3.89 2.34
N ILE A 68 4.61 4.27 1.42
CA ILE A 68 5.37 3.32 0.58
C ILE A 68 6.81 3.29 1.06
N ASN A 69 7.24 2.18 1.64
CA ASN A 69 8.65 1.92 1.95
C ASN A 69 9.28 0.99 0.90
N ILE A 70 10.60 0.83 0.95
CA ILE A 70 11.34 -0.02 0.00
C ILE A 70 10.84 -1.47 0.02
N MET A 71 10.48 -1.97 1.21
CA MET A 71 9.96 -3.33 1.37
C MET A 71 8.54 -3.50 0.81
N THR A 72 7.70 -2.47 0.85
CA THR A 72 6.40 -2.41 0.17
C THR A 72 6.58 -2.62 -1.33
N ILE A 73 7.55 -1.94 -1.94
CA ILE A 73 7.85 -2.09 -3.38
C ILE A 73 8.30 -3.53 -3.67
N MET A 74 9.20 -4.08 -2.85
CA MET A 74 9.63 -5.47 -3.00
C MET A 74 8.47 -6.46 -2.88
N GLY A 75 7.58 -6.25 -1.91
CA GLY A 75 6.39 -7.08 -1.71
C GLY A 75 5.44 -7.05 -2.91
N ILE A 76 5.24 -5.88 -3.53
CA ILE A 76 4.46 -5.74 -4.77
C ILE A 76 5.12 -6.50 -5.93
N VAL A 77 6.44 -6.36 -6.11
CA VAL A 77 7.17 -7.06 -7.18
C VAL A 77 7.05 -8.57 -7.00
N LEU A 78 7.23 -9.07 -5.79
CA LEU A 78 7.06 -10.50 -5.47
C LEU A 78 5.63 -10.97 -5.72
N ALA A 79 4.63 -10.19 -5.34
CA ALA A 79 3.23 -10.53 -5.61
C ALA A 79 2.92 -10.62 -7.11
N ILE A 80 3.48 -9.72 -7.93
CA ILE A 80 3.34 -9.78 -9.40
C ILE A 80 4.01 -11.03 -9.96
N ILE A 81 5.21 -11.38 -9.47
CA ILE A 81 5.93 -12.58 -9.90
C ILE A 81 5.13 -13.84 -9.53
N LEU A 82 4.63 -13.93 -8.29
CA LEU A 82 3.83 -15.06 -7.81
C LEU A 82 2.51 -15.20 -8.56
N TYR A 83 1.87 -14.09 -8.91
CA TYR A 83 0.61 -14.11 -9.66
C TYR A 83 0.80 -14.53 -11.12
N ARG A 84 1.93 -14.15 -11.74
CA ARG A 84 2.25 -14.46 -13.14
C ARG A 84 2.76 -15.88 -13.34
N LYS A 85 3.15 -16.57 -12.27
CA LYS A 85 3.63 -17.95 -12.29
C LYS A 85 2.48 -18.92 -12.07
#